data_AF-A0A2P4SAG3-F1
#
_entry.id   AF-A0A2P4SAG3-F1
#
_cell.length_a   1.000
_cell.length_b   1.000
_cell.length_c   1.000
_cell.angle_alpha   90.00
_cell.angle_beta   90.00
_cell.angle_gamma   90.00
#
_symmetry.space_group_name_H-M   'P 1'
#
loop_
_entity.id
_entity.type
_entity.pdbx_description
1 polymer ?
#
loop_
_entity_poly.entity_id
_entity_poly.type
_entity_poly.pdbx_seq_one_letter_code
_entity_poly.pdbx_strand_id
1 'polypeptide(L)'
;VDLTHHIPDIVREMTLDQVLTFVRHHHLSQPSIEETILDNNNNTAEQKIKLFQKWYQKHGMGGAYETLISSLRELKMRTAADKIEKKLKAAVSSHQERRESYNDKAEQSNTRSQEGEKCYHVNAETSKTYPESLEET
;
A
#
# COMPACT_ATOMS: atom_id res chain seq x y z
N VAL A 1 -2.31 -1.54 -5.09
CA VAL A 1 -2.27 -0.11 -5.47
C VAL A 1 -2.48 0.68 -4.21
N ASP A 2 -1.47 1.40 -3.75
CA ASP A 2 -1.59 2.16 -2.51
C ASP A 2 -2.34 3.46 -2.79
N LEU A 3 -3.61 3.52 -2.36
CA LEU A 3 -4.41 4.73 -2.56
C LEU A 3 -3.79 5.95 -1.88
N THR A 4 -3.04 5.77 -0.79
CA THR A 4 -2.46 6.87 0.01
C THR A 4 -1.71 7.90 -0.82
N HIS A 5 -0.90 7.46 -1.79
CA HIS A 5 -0.14 8.35 -2.67
C HIS A 5 -1.02 9.05 -3.72
N HIS A 6 -2.17 8.46 -4.04
CA HIS A 6 -3.11 8.97 -5.01
C HIS A 6 -4.27 9.75 -4.38
N ILE A 7 -4.44 9.75 -3.05
CA ILE A 7 -5.49 10.51 -2.35
C ILE A 7 -5.51 11.98 -2.79
N PRO A 8 -4.38 12.72 -2.86
CA PRO A 8 -4.39 14.11 -3.31
C PRO A 8 -4.96 14.30 -4.72
N ASP A 9 -4.65 13.37 -5.64
CA ASP A 9 -5.17 13.39 -7.00
C ASP A 9 -6.66 13.04 -7.08
N ILE A 10 -7.11 12.11 -6.23
CA ILE A 10 -8.50 11.68 -6.12
C ILE A 10 -9.36 12.85 -5.61
N VAL A 11 -8.98 13.44 -4.49
CA VAL A 11 -9.78 14.51 -3.86
C VAL A 11 -9.75 15.83 -4.62
N ARG A 12 -8.82 15.98 -5.57
CA ARG A 12 -8.80 17.09 -6.52
C ARG A 12 -9.94 16.99 -7.53
N GLU A 13 -10.34 15.78 -7.91
CA GLU A 13 -11.46 15.55 -8.84
C GLU A 13 -12.84 15.63 -8.16
N MET A 14 -12.86 15.79 -6.83
CA MET A 14 -14.08 15.88 -6.03
C MET A 14 -14.23 17.26 -5.36
N THR A 15 -15.48 17.69 -5.18
CA THR A 15 -15.79 18.87 -4.36
C THR A 15 -15.81 18.50 -2.87
N LEU A 16 -15.69 19.49 -1.98
CA LEU A 16 -15.76 19.24 -0.54
C LEU A 16 -17.09 18.58 -0.15
N ASP A 17 -18.21 19.07 -0.70
CA ASP A 17 -19.55 18.51 -0.48
C ASP A 17 -19.65 17.03 -0.90
N GLN A 18 -19.04 16.66 -2.02
CA GLN A 18 -18.97 15.28 -2.49
C GLN A 18 -18.16 14.40 -1.53
N VAL A 19 -17.03 14.91 -1.04
CA VAL A 19 -16.21 14.21 -0.03
C VAL A 19 -17.02 14.02 1.26
N LEU A 20 -17.73 15.04 1.73
CA LEU A 20 -18.57 14.95 2.93
C LEU A 20 -19.69 13.92 2.80
N THR A 21 -20.37 13.92 1.67
CA THR A 21 -21.40 12.93 1.35
C THR A 21 -20.82 11.52 1.33
N PHE A 22 -19.65 11.35 0.71
CA PHE A 22 -18.94 10.07 0.66
C PHE A 22 -18.54 9.56 2.04
N VAL A 23 -17.90 10.40 2.87
CA VAL A 23 -17.48 9.96 4.21
C VAL A 23 -18.67 9.63 5.12
N ARG A 24 -19.79 10.35 4.97
CA ARG A 24 -21.04 10.05 5.67
C ARG A 24 -21.64 8.71 5.23
N HIS A 25 -21.63 8.43 3.93
CA HIS A 25 -22.08 7.13 3.37
C HIS A 25 -21.29 5.95 3.95
N HIS A 26 -19.99 6.15 4.19
CA HIS A 26 -19.10 5.13 4.78
C HIS A 26 -19.08 5.11 6.32
N HIS A 27 -20.08 5.70 6.96
CA HIS A 27 -20.22 5.74 8.42
C HIS A 27 -18.98 6.32 9.13
N LEU A 28 -18.29 7.30 8.55
CA LEU A 28 -17.38 8.11 9.34
C LEU A 28 -18.20 8.95 10.32
N SER A 29 -17.78 8.92 11.58
CA SER A 29 -18.47 9.63 12.66
C SER A 29 -18.49 11.12 12.35
N GLN A 30 -19.67 11.74 12.42
CA GLN A 30 -19.85 13.18 12.19
C GLN A 30 -18.91 14.04 13.06
N PRO A 31 -18.74 13.76 14.37
CA PRO A 31 -17.71 14.40 15.19
C PRO A 31 -16.30 14.34 14.60
N SER A 32 -15.90 13.20 14.03
CA SER A 32 -14.57 13.06 13.40
C SER A 32 -14.45 13.87 12.11
N ILE A 33 -15.56 14.09 11.40
CA ILE A 33 -15.59 14.90 10.19
C ILE A 33 -15.43 16.38 10.58
N GLU A 34 -16.24 16.84 11.53
CA GLU A 34 -16.22 18.22 12.03
C GLU A 34 -14.86 18.58 12.65
N GLU A 35 -14.29 17.69 13.47
CA GLU A 35 -12.93 17.84 14.01
C GLU A 35 -11.90 18.06 12.90
N THR A 36 -11.92 17.23 11.84
CA THR A 36 -10.97 17.36 10.73
C THR A 36 -11.14 18.65 9.94
N ILE A 37 -12.39 19.10 9.77
CA ILE A 37 -12.68 20.39 9.13
C ILE A 37 -12.15 21.55 9.98
N LEU A 38 -12.36 21.49 11.30
CA LEU A 38 -11.92 22.52 12.25
C LEU A 38 -10.39 22.59 12.32
N ASP A 39 -9.72 21.44 12.41
CA ASP A 39 -8.27 21.31 12.47
C ASP A 39 -7.58 21.85 11.20
N ASN A 40 -8.28 21.79 10.06
CA ASN A 40 -7.74 22.19 8.75
C ASN A 40 -8.58 23.31 8.11
N ASN A 41 -9.18 24.21 8.92
CA ASN A 41 -10.17 25.20 8.47
C ASN A 41 -9.68 26.13 7.34
N ASN A 42 -8.38 26.37 7.26
CA ASN A 42 -7.76 27.27 6.29
C ASN A 42 -7.50 26.62 4.93
N ASN A 43 -7.55 25.28 4.83
CA ASN A 43 -7.15 24.56 3.63
C ASN A 43 -8.16 23.46 3.25
N THR A 44 -9.07 23.79 2.33
CA THR A 44 -10.07 22.83 1.83
C THR A 44 -9.45 21.62 1.13
N ALA A 45 -8.29 21.75 0.49
CA ALA A 45 -7.63 20.60 -0.12
C ALA A 45 -7.19 19.61 0.97
N GLU A 46 -6.60 20.13 2.04
CA GLU A 46 -6.09 19.34 3.17
C GLU A 46 -7.22 18.70 3.98
N GLN A 47 -8.33 19.42 4.20
CA GLN A 47 -9.56 18.85 4.76
C GLN A 47 -10.00 17.61 3.98
N LYS A 48 -10.06 17.71 2.65
CA LYS A 48 -10.47 16.58 1.81
C LYS A 48 -9.48 15.41 1.90
N ILE A 49 -8.18 15.68 1.87
CA ILE A 49 -7.13 14.66 2.00
C ILE A 49 -7.27 13.92 3.33
N LYS A 50 -7.37 14.65 4.45
CA LYS A 50 -7.45 14.08 5.80
C LYS A 50 -8.72 13.24 5.99
N LEU A 51 -9.86 13.71 5.48
CA LEU A 51 -11.12 12.96 5.50
C LEU A 51 -11.00 11.63 4.73
N PHE A 52 -10.43 11.67 3.54
CA PHE A 52 -10.18 10.47 2.74
C PHE A 52 -9.17 9.52 3.39
N GLN A 53 -8.13 10.05 4.04
CA GLN A 53 -7.15 9.24 4.77
C GLN A 53 -7.80 8.52 5.95
N LYS A 54 -8.62 9.21 6.76
CA LYS A 54 -9.37 8.59 7.86
C LYS A 54 -10.30 7.48 7.35
N TRP A 55 -10.98 7.71 6.23
CA TRP A 55 -11.80 6.67 5.57
C TRP A 55 -10.95 5.46 5.16
N TYR A 56 -9.82 5.68 4.49
CA TYR A 56 -8.96 4.62 3.99
C TYR A 56 -8.36 3.77 5.13
N GLN A 57 -7.95 4.42 6.22
CA GLN A 57 -7.48 3.72 7.42
C GLN A 57 -8.56 2.83 8.05
N LYS A 58 -9.83 3.28 8.04
CA LYS A 58 -10.96 2.53 8.59
C LYS A 58 -11.35 1.33 7.70
N HIS A 59 -11.32 1.50 6.39
CA HIS A 59 -11.80 0.49 5.44
C HIS A 59 -10.73 -0.55 5.06
N GLY A 60 -9.46 -0.21 5.23
CA GLY A 60 -8.33 -1.08 4.90
C GLY A 60 -7.89 -1.00 3.44
N MET A 61 -6.75 -1.62 3.13
CA MET A 61 -6.09 -1.57 1.82
C MET A 61 -6.81 -2.40 0.73
N GLY A 62 -7.43 -3.51 1.11
CA GLY A 62 -8.03 -4.46 0.18
C GLY A 62 -9.34 -3.96 -0.41
N GLY A 63 -9.41 -3.80 -1.74
CA GLY A 63 -10.64 -3.41 -2.42
C GLY A 63 -11.07 -1.95 -2.25
N ALA A 64 -10.30 -1.11 -1.54
CA ALA A 64 -10.65 0.29 -1.32
C ALA A 64 -10.90 1.06 -2.63
N TYR A 65 -10.17 0.74 -3.70
CA TYR A 65 -10.41 1.31 -5.02
C TYR A 65 -11.79 0.93 -5.59
N GLU A 66 -12.13 -0.36 -5.56
CA GLU A 66 -13.42 -0.85 -6.07
C GLU A 66 -14.57 -0.29 -5.25
N THR A 67 -14.41 -0.24 -3.92
CA THR A 67 -15.37 0.40 -3.02
C THR A 67 -15.51 1.88 -3.33
N LEU A 68 -14.41 2.62 -3.52
CA LEU A 68 -14.45 4.04 -3.88
C LEU A 68 -15.25 4.25 -5.16
N ILE A 69 -14.93 3.53 -6.23
CA ILE A 69 -15.61 3.68 -7.53
C ILE A 69 -17.09 3.29 -7.43
N SER A 70 -17.40 2.19 -6.74
CA SER A 70 -18.78 1.71 -6.56
C SER A 70 -19.63 2.72 -5.78
N SER A 71 -19.14 3.19 -4.63
CA SER A 71 -19.80 4.22 -3.82
C SER A 71 -19.97 5.53 -4.57
N LEU A 72 -18.98 5.97 -5.36
CA LEU A 72 -19.13 7.18 -6.17
C LEU A 72 -20.22 7.03 -7.24
N ARG A 73 -20.38 5.83 -7.83
CA ARG A 73 -21.47 5.55 -8.77
C ARG A 73 -22.83 5.50 -8.09
N GLU A 74 -22.91 4.94 -6.87
CA GLU A 74 -24.12 4.94 -6.03
C GLU A 74 -24.57 6.35 -5.66
N LEU A 75 -23.63 7.21 -5.29
CA LEU A 75 -23.86 8.61 -4.94
C LEU A 75 -24.14 9.52 -6.16
N LYS A 76 -24.33 8.93 -7.35
CA LYS A 76 -24.54 9.62 -8.63
C LYS A 76 -23.39 10.55 -9.03
N MET A 77 -22.20 10.39 -8.46
CA MET A 77 -20.98 11.16 -8.76
C MET A 77 -20.18 10.53 -9.91
N ARG A 78 -20.87 10.12 -10.98
CA ARG A 78 -20.27 9.33 -12.08
C ARG A 78 -19.09 10.03 -12.74
N THR A 79 -19.20 11.34 -12.97
CA THR A 79 -18.12 12.13 -13.57
C THR A 79 -16.83 12.08 -12.74
N ALA A 80 -16.94 12.16 -11.41
CA ALA A 80 -15.78 12.06 -10.53
C ALA A 80 -15.21 10.63 -10.57
N ALA A 81 -16.09 9.62 -10.49
CA ALA A 81 -15.69 8.21 -10.58
C ALA A 81 -14.91 7.90 -11.86
N ASP A 82 -15.40 8.33 -13.03
CA ASP A 82 -14.77 8.04 -14.32
C ASP A 82 -13.39 8.73 -14.44
N LYS A 83 -13.26 9.97 -13.94
CA LYS A 83 -11.96 10.68 -13.92
C LYS A 83 -10.96 10.03 -12.98
N ILE A 84 -11.40 9.66 -11.78
CA ILE A 84 -10.58 8.97 -10.77
C ILE A 84 -10.10 7.62 -11.33
N GLU A 85 -11.02 6.83 -11.91
CA GLU A 85 -10.70 5.55 -12.54
C GLU A 85 -9.65 5.71 -13.64
N LYS A 86 -9.80 6.71 -14.52
CA LYS A 86 -8.83 6.97 -15.59
C LYS A 86 -7.44 7.30 -15.05
N LYS A 87 -7.34 8.16 -14.02
CA LYS A 87 -6.06 8.53 -13.40
C LYS A 87 -5.37 7.35 -12.73
N LEU A 88 -6.13 6.55 -11.98
CA LEU A 88 -5.56 5.36 -11.31
C LEU A 88 -5.13 4.29 -12.32
N LYS A 89 -5.92 4.01 -13.37
CA LYS A 89 -5.50 3.08 -14.44
C LYS A 89 -4.20 3.53 -15.10
N ALA A 90 -4.04 4.83 -15.37
CA ALA A 90 -2.80 5.38 -15.91
C ALA A 90 -1.61 5.23 -14.94
N ALA A 91 -1.82 5.49 -13.64
CA ALA A 91 -0.77 5.34 -12.63
C ALA A 91 -0.29 3.88 -12.51
N VAL A 92 -1.22 2.92 -12.51
CA VAL A 92 -0.90 1.48 -12.46
C VAL A 92 -0.13 1.03 -13.70
N SER A 93 -0.53 1.50 -14.89
CA SER A 93 0.18 1.19 -16.14
C SER A 93 1.61 1.76 -16.17
N SER A 94 1.82 2.96 -15.61
CA SER A 94 3.14 3.61 -15.60
C SER A 94 4.16 2.96 -14.66
N HIS A 95 3.70 2.24 -13.62
CA HIS A 95 4.57 1.50 -12.71
C HIS A 95 5.17 0.24 -13.32
N GLN A 96 4.60 -0.26 -14.42
CA GLN A 96 5.14 -1.41 -15.17
C GLN A 96 6.38 -1.02 -15.99
N GLU A 97 6.46 0.20 -16.51
CA GLU A 97 7.52 0.60 -17.45
C GLU A 97 8.87 0.91 -16.77
N ARG A 98 8.89 1.25 -15.47
CA ARG A 98 10.15 1.58 -14.76
C ARG A 98 10.96 0.34 -14.33
N ARG A 99 10.39 -0.87 -14.39
CA ARG A 99 11.11 -2.10 -13.99
C ARG A 99 11.90 -2.78 -15.11
N GLU A 100 11.84 -2.29 -16.35
CA GLU A 100 12.52 -2.89 -17.50
C GLU A 100 13.60 -1.97 -18.09
N SER A 101 14.60 -1.57 -17.30
CA SER A 101 15.83 -1.02 -17.90
C SER A 101 17.07 -1.20 -17.01
N TYR A 102 17.43 -2.44 -16.71
CA TYR A 102 18.84 -2.78 -16.46
C TYR A 102 19.17 -4.09 -17.18
N ASN A 103 19.25 -3.99 -18.50
CA ASN A 103 20.06 -4.92 -19.27
C ASN A 103 21.53 -4.54 -19.02
N ASP A 104 22.11 -5.01 -17.92
CA ASP A 104 23.56 -5.08 -17.84
C ASP A 104 24.00 -6.22 -18.77
N LYS A 105 24.55 -5.82 -19.92
CA LYS A 105 25.31 -6.69 -20.80
C LYS A 105 26.39 -7.38 -19.98
N ALA A 106 26.19 -8.68 -19.74
CA ALA A 106 27.25 -9.60 -19.38
C ALA A 106 28.19 -9.75 -20.60
N GLU A 107 29.19 -8.88 -20.69
CA GLU A 107 30.37 -9.12 -21.52
C GLU A 107 31.18 -10.25 -20.88
N GLN A 108 31.30 -11.32 -21.64
CA GLN A 108 31.99 -12.56 -21.29
C GLN A 108 33.50 -12.32 -21.21
N SER A 109 34.14 -12.84 -20.17
CA SER A 109 35.55 -13.22 -20.23
C SER A 109 35.69 -14.60 -19.60
N ASN A 110 35.67 -15.57 -20.51
CA ASN A 110 36.00 -16.97 -20.36
C ASN A 110 37.46 -17.12 -19.88
N THR A 111 37.68 -17.85 -18.78
CA THR A 111 38.72 -18.90 -18.72
C THR A 111 38.31 -19.97 -17.72
N ARG A 112 37.71 -21.01 -18.28
CA ARG A 112 37.60 -22.37 -17.74
C ARG A 112 38.96 -22.90 -17.28
N SER A 113 39.01 -23.47 -16.07
CA SER A 113 39.73 -24.72 -15.82
C SER A 113 39.02 -25.57 -14.74
N GLN A 114 38.67 -26.75 -15.21
CA GLN A 114 38.22 -27.99 -14.56
C GLN A 114 39.29 -28.44 -13.53
N GLU A 115 38.98 -28.92 -12.32
CA GLU A 115 38.65 -30.29 -11.88
C GLU A 115 38.81 -30.24 -10.33
N GLY A 116 38.09 -30.95 -9.47
CA GLY A 116 37.18 -32.05 -9.64
C GLY A 116 36.51 -32.42 -8.31
N GLU A 117 35.59 -33.37 -8.42
CA GLU A 117 35.30 -34.40 -7.43
C GLU A 117 34.59 -33.99 -6.11
N LYS A 118 33.26 -34.14 -6.15
CA LYS A 118 32.43 -34.53 -4.99
C LYS A 118 33.00 -35.78 -4.34
N CYS A 119 32.95 -35.89 -3.00
CA CYS A 119 32.49 -37.08 -2.27
C CYS A 119 32.24 -36.83 -0.76
N TYR A 120 30.99 -37.11 -0.35
CA TYR A 120 30.45 -37.72 0.88
C TYR A 120 30.91 -37.35 2.31
N HIS A 121 29.92 -36.87 3.08
CA HIS A 121 29.31 -37.46 4.29
C HIS A 121 30.17 -38.00 5.48
N VAL A 122 29.84 -37.42 6.65
CA VAL A 122 29.42 -38.07 7.93
C VAL A 122 30.44 -38.35 9.07
N ASN A 123 30.06 -37.80 10.23
CA ASN A 123 30.19 -38.19 11.65
C ASN A 123 31.57 -38.43 12.30
N ALA A 124 31.73 -37.89 13.51
CA ALA A 124 31.77 -38.64 14.79
C ALA A 124 32.32 -37.70 15.89
N GLU A 125 31.54 -37.42 16.94
CA GLU A 125 31.73 -38.03 18.28
C GLU A 125 32.91 -37.41 19.06
N THR A 126 32.68 -36.61 20.09
CA THR A 126 32.62 -36.99 21.52
C THR A 126 33.30 -35.80 22.26
N SER A 127 33.02 -35.38 23.50
CA SER A 127 32.65 -36.11 24.69
C SER A 127 31.93 -35.17 25.66
N LYS A 128 30.97 -35.77 26.37
CA LYS A 128 30.33 -35.40 27.64
C LYS A 128 31.22 -34.67 28.66
N THR A 129 30.61 -33.77 29.43
CA THR A 129 30.61 -33.82 30.91
C THR A 129 29.33 -33.15 31.44
N TYR A 130 28.46 -33.97 32.04
CA TYR A 130 27.28 -33.66 32.89
C TYR A 130 27.77 -33.49 34.36
N PRO A 131 26.91 -33.32 35.39
CA PRO A 131 25.97 -32.25 35.72
C PRO A 131 26.14 -31.84 37.22
N GLU A 132 25.17 -31.13 37.83
CA GLU A 132 24.44 -31.59 39.04
C GLU A 132 23.73 -30.42 39.77
N SER A 133 22.38 -30.54 39.86
CA SER A 133 21.44 -30.20 40.97
C SER A 133 21.56 -28.88 41.72
N LEU A 134 20.59 -28.33 42.46
CA LEU A 134 19.22 -28.53 42.94
C LEU A 134 18.90 -27.08 43.43
N GLU A 135 17.72 -26.49 43.44
CA GLU A 135 16.51 -26.89 44.15
C GLU A 135 15.46 -25.78 43.92
N GLU A 136 14.22 -26.20 43.97
CA GLU A 136 12.97 -25.46 43.84
C GLU A 136 12.47 -25.13 45.25
N THR A 137 12.25 -23.86 45.60
CA THR A 137 11.03 -23.33 46.26
C THR A 137 11.17 -21.85 46.63
#